data_AF-A0A2S7IUG5-F1
#
_entry.id   AF-A0A2S7IUG5-F1
#
_cell.length_a   1.000
_cell.length_b   1.000
_cell.length_c   1.000
_cell.angle_alpha   90.00
_cell.angle_beta   90.00
_cell.angle_gamma   90.00
#
_symmetry.space_group_name_H-M   'P 1'
#
loop_
_entity.id
_entity.type
_entity.pdbx_description
1 polymer ?
#
loop_
_entity_poly.entity_id
_entity_poly.type
_entity_poly.pdbx_seq_one_letter_code
_entity_poly.pdbx_strand_id
1 'polypeptide(L)' 'MKLTAARFARRCASISSLAAQWASELLDEAEFINREADTESVLRFTDSVRERLDWLDKEAGRQALKGGIEKEEHR' A
#
# COMPACT_ATOMS: atom_id res chain seq x y z
N MET A 1 17.48 -1.03 -9.46
CA MET A 1 17.90 -2.02 -8.42
C MET A 1 16.83 -3.10 -8.37
N LYS A 2 17.17 -4.39 -8.39
CA LYS A 2 16.17 -5.50 -8.45
C LYS A 2 15.47 -5.69 -7.09
N LEU A 3 14.14 -5.82 -7.08
CA LEU A 3 13.39 -6.21 -5.89
C LEU A 3 13.74 -7.65 -5.51
N THR A 4 14.39 -7.85 -4.37
CA THR A 4 14.70 -9.17 -3.82
C THR A 4 13.60 -9.63 -2.87
N ALA A 5 13.50 -10.93 -2.59
CA ALA A 5 12.54 -11.47 -1.62
C ALA A 5 12.67 -10.80 -0.24
N ALA A 6 13.91 -10.59 0.24
CA ALA A 6 14.16 -9.89 1.50
C ALA A 6 13.74 -8.41 1.50
N ARG A 7 13.80 -7.73 0.34
CA ARG A 7 13.29 -6.36 0.21
C ARG A 7 11.77 -6.34 0.16
N PHE A 8 11.17 -7.25 -0.60
CA PHE A 8 9.72 -7.43 -0.64
C PHE A 8 9.15 -7.69 0.77
N ALA A 9 9.72 -8.65 1.51
CA ALA A 9 9.32 -8.93 2.89
C ALA A 9 9.42 -7.68 3.80
N ARG A 10 10.50 -6.89 3.68
CA ARG A 10 10.65 -5.62 4.43
C ARG A 10 9.59 -4.59 4.06
N ARG A 11 9.19 -4.50 2.79
CA ARG A 11 8.10 -3.62 2.35
C ARG A 11 6.75 -4.08 2.91
N CYS A 12 6.46 -5.37 2.88
CA CYS A 12 5.25 -5.93 3.49
C CYS A 12 5.19 -5.62 5.00
N ALA A 13 6.31 -5.82 5.71
CA ALA A 13 6.41 -5.49 7.13
C ALA A 13 6.13 -3.99 7.37
N SER A 14 6.71 -3.10 6.56
CA SER A 14 6.47 -1.66 6.69
C SER A 14 5.01 -1.25 6.47
N ILE A 15 4.31 -1.87 5.51
CA ILE A 15 2.87 -1.62 5.28
C ILE A 15 2.04 -2.15 6.46
N SER A 16 2.37 -3.34 6.95
CA SER A 16 1.71 -3.93 8.13
C SER A 16 1.87 -3.05 9.37
N SER A 17 3.09 -2.56 9.64
CA SER A 17 3.37 -1.65 10.76
C SER A 17 2.59 -0.34 10.65
N LEU A 18 2.45 0.22 9.44
CA LEU A 18 1.63 1.41 9.23
C LEU A 18 0.17 1.12 9.63
N ALA A 19 -0.42 0.04 9.12
CA ALA A 19 -1.80 -0.32 9.45
C ALA A 19 -2.00 -0.55 10.95
N ALA A 20 -1.06 -1.23 11.60
CA ALA A 20 -1.10 -1.46 13.05
C ALA A 20 -1.02 -0.14 13.85
N GLN A 21 -0.19 0.81 13.42
CA GLN A 21 -0.09 2.11 14.08
C GLN A 21 -1.41 2.90 14.00
N TRP A 22 -2.02 2.99 12.82
CA TRP A 22 -3.33 3.64 12.65
C TRP A 22 -4.42 2.96 13.48
N ALA A 23 -4.39 1.63 13.57
CA ALA A 23 -5.34 0.89 14.41
C ALA A 23 -5.16 1.21 15.90
N SER A 24 -3.92 1.30 16.40
CA SER A 24 -3.65 1.67 17.79
C SER A 24 -4.22 3.05 18.12
N GLU A 25 -3.92 4.05 17.28
CA GLU A 25 -4.36 5.44 17.47
C GLU A 25 -5.89 5.57 17.56
N LEU A 26 -6.65 4.69 16.89
CA LEU A 26 -8.11 4.72 16.89
C LEU A 26 -8.74 3.84 17.98
N LEU A 27 -8.07 2.80 18.44
CA LEU A 27 -8.62 1.84 19.40
C LEU A 27 -8.22 2.13 20.85
N ASP A 28 -7.24 3.00 21.08
CA ASP A 28 -6.74 3.31 22.43
C ASP A 28 -7.74 4.08 23.30
N GLU A 29 -8.81 4.66 22.73
CA GLU A 29 -9.88 5.29 23.51
C GLU A 29 -11.23 4.60 23.26
N ALA A 30 -11.87 4.12 24.34
CA ALA A 30 -13.17 3.45 24.29
C ALA A 30 -14.27 4.31 23.63
N GLU A 31 -14.10 5.64 23.63
CA GLU A 31 -14.98 6.60 22.97
C GLU A 31 -14.98 6.48 21.44
N PHE A 32 -13.93 5.92 20.85
CA PHE A 32 -13.81 5.76 19.39
C PHE A 32 -14.43 4.47 18.85
N ILE A 33 -14.74 3.48 19.70
CA ILE A 33 -15.20 2.15 19.27
C ILE A 33 -16.48 2.22 18.40
N ASN A 34 -17.39 3.15 18.72
CA ASN A 34 -18.65 3.33 17.99
C ASN A 34 -18.67 4.63 17.16
N ARG A 35 -17.54 5.36 17.08
CA ARG A 35 -17.47 6.59 16.32
C ARG A 35 -17.32 6.25 14.84
N GLU A 36 -18.05 6.95 13.99
CA GLU A 36 -17.80 6.88 12.55
C GLU A 36 -16.37 7.31 12.23
N ALA A 37 -15.72 6.57 11.33
CA ALA A 37 -14.39 6.92 10.87
C ALA A 37 -14.43 8.26 10.14
N ASP A 38 -13.60 9.20 10.60
CA ASP A 38 -13.44 10.50 9.95
C ASP A 38 -12.94 10.31 8.50
N THR A 39 -13.61 10.95 7.55
CA THR A 39 -13.33 10.77 6.12
C THR A 39 -11.92 11.23 5.78
N GLU A 40 -11.43 12.31 6.37
CA GLU A 40 -10.07 12.81 6.13
C GLU A 40 -9.02 11.79 6.60
N SER A 41 -9.23 11.20 7.78
CA SER A 41 -8.38 10.15 8.34
C SER A 41 -8.33 8.91 7.44
N VAL A 42 -9.47 8.47 6.94
CA VAL A 42 -9.56 7.35 5.97
C VAL A 42 -8.79 7.67 4.69
N LEU A 43 -8.97 8.87 4.12
CA LEU A 43 -8.27 9.29 2.91
C LEU A 43 -6.75 9.30 3.12
N ARG A 44 -6.28 9.92 4.21
CA ARG A 44 -4.86 9.96 4.57
C ARG A 44 -4.24 8.58 4.74
N PHE A 45 -4.95 7.67 5.40
CA PHE A 45 -4.50 6.28 5.52
C PHE A 45 -4.39 5.61 4.15
N THR A 46 -5.46 5.67 3.35
CA THR A 46 -5.47 5.00 2.04
C THR A 46 -4.42 5.55 1.08
N ASP A 47 -4.18 6.86 1.06
CA ASP A 47 -3.14 7.47 0.25
C ASP A 47 -1.74 7.05 0.69
N SER A 48 -1.50 6.98 2.00
CA SER A 48 -0.24 6.48 2.56
C SER A 48 0.05 5.02 2.16
N VAL A 49 -1.00 4.19 2.11
CA VAL A 49 -0.88 2.80 1.64
C VAL A 49 -0.64 2.75 0.13
N ARG A 50 -1.41 3.52 -0.67
CA ARG A 50 -1.25 3.59 -2.13
C ARG A 50 0.17 4.00 -2.52
N GLU A 51 0.73 5.02 -1.89
CA GLU A 51 2.10 5.47 -2.18
C GLU A 51 3.14 4.34 -1.98
N ARG A 52 2.98 3.55 -0.91
CA ARG A 52 3.88 2.43 -0.61
C ARG A 52 3.71 1.29 -1.62
N LEU A 53 2.47 1.01 -2.02
CA LEU A 53 2.18 0.02 -3.05
C LEU A 53 2.71 0.46 -4.42
N ASP A 54 2.57 1.73 -4.77
CA ASP A 54 3.10 2.29 -6.02
C ASP A 54 4.62 2.19 -6.06
N TRP A 55 5.29 2.48 -4.94
CA TRP A 55 6.73 2.26 -4.83
C TRP A 55 7.11 0.80 -5.00
N LEU A 56 6.36 -0.12 -4.39
CA LEU A 56 6.60 -1.55 -4.51
C LEU A 56 6.39 -2.03 -5.96
N ASP A 57 5.34 -1.55 -6.64
CA ASP A 57 5.05 -1.84 -8.04
C ASP A 57 6.16 -1.32 -8.97
N LYS A 58 6.71 -0.13 -8.70
CA LYS A 58 7.88 0.42 -9.39
C LYS A 58 9.10 -0.47 -9.19
N GLU A 59 9.39 -0.90 -7.95
CA GLU A 59 10.52 -1.79 -7.66
C GLU A 59 10.35 -3.18 -8.29
N ALA A 60 9.11 -3.69 -8.36
CA ALA A 60 8.76 -4.94 -9.02
C ALA A 60 8.80 -4.86 -10.55
N GLY A 61 8.90 -3.64 -11.12
CA GLY A 61 8.90 -3.43 -12.56
C GLY A 61 7.53 -3.65 -13.21
N ARG A 62 6.42 -3.51 -12.47
CA ARG A 62 5.06 -3.71 -12.99
C ARG A 62 4.75 -2.84 -14.21
N GLN A 63 5.37 -1.67 -14.29
CA GLN A 63 5.25 -0.78 -15.46
C GLN A 63 5.78 -1.42 -16.76
N ALA A 64 6.77 -2.31 -16.68
CA ALA A 64 7.27 -3.05 -17.84
C ALA A 64 6.26 -4.11 -18.34
N LEU A 65 5.36 -4.59 -17.46
CA LEU A 65 4.30 -5.53 -17.82
C LEU A 65 3.10 -4.82 -18.47
N LYS A 66 2.80 -3.57 -18.09
CA LYS A 66 1.72 -2.78 -18.69
C LYS A 66 1.98 -2.41 -20.16
N GLY A 67 3.24 -2.27 -20.57
CA GLY A 67 3.62 -2.01 -21.97
C GLY A 67 3.77 -3.25 -22.86
N GLY A 68 3.59 -4.46 -22.30
CA GLY A 68 3.74 -5.73 -23.02
C GLY A 68 2.45 -6.27 -23.64
N ILE A 69 1.29 -5.77 -23.23
CA ILE A 69 -0.03 -6.28 -23.67
C ILE A 69 -0.44 -5.67 -25.04
N GLU A 70 0.14 -4.56 -25.47
CA GLU A 70 -0.22 -3.87 -26.73
C GLU A 70 0.57 -4.35 -27.97
N LYS A 71 1.43 -5.38 -27.87
CA LYS A 71 2.27 -5.86 -28.99
C LYS A 71 1.89 -7.21 -29.59
N GLU A 72 0.71 -7.73 -29.27
CA GLU A 72 0.18 -8.96 -29.88
C GLU A 72 -1.21 -8.75 -30.48
N GLU A 73 -1.35 -7.81 -31.42
CA GLU A 73 -2.44 -7.90 -32.40
C GLU A 73 -1.97 -7.64 -33.84
N HIS A 74 -2.00 -8.77 -34.57
CA HIS A 74 -2.28 -8.95 -35.98
C HIS A 74 -1.17 -8.66 -37.01
N ARG A 75 -0.47 -9.77 -37.29
CA ARG A 75 0.12 -10.12 -38.59
C ARG A 75 -0.96 -10.39 -39.63
#